data_AF-J7HB74-F1
#
_entry.id   AF-J7HB74-F1
#
_cell.length_a   1.000
_cell.length_b   1.000
_cell.length_c   1.000
_cell.angle_alpha   90.00
_cell.angle_beta   90.00
_cell.angle_gamma   90.00
#
_symmetry.space_group_name_H-M   'P 1'
#
loop_
_entity.id
_entity.type
_entity.pdbx_description
1 polymer ?
#
loop_
_entity_poly.entity_id
_entity_poly.type
_entity_poly.pdbx_seq_one_letter_code
_entity_poly.pdbx_strand_id
1 'polypeptide(L)'
;RIKFPDMPEKFMESEIDLNDSIQELHVIATTPDMYHHLVELNAIKSILQLIGHENTDISIGVIDLLQELTDVDTLTESEEGATHL
;
A
#
# COMPACT_ATOMS: atom_id res chain seq x y z
N ARG A 1 -17.82 3.91 5.80
CA ARG A 1 -19.09 4.68 5.83
C ARG A 1 -20.35 3.97 6.39
N ILE A 2 -20.31 2.71 6.82
CA ILE A 2 -21.53 1.96 7.25
C ILE A 2 -22.28 2.62 8.44
N LYS A 3 -21.61 3.42 9.27
CA LYS A 3 -22.24 4.05 10.45
C LYS A 3 -22.68 5.51 10.28
N PHE A 4 -22.12 6.30 9.35
CA PHE A 4 -22.45 7.73 9.21
C PHE A 4 -22.19 8.23 7.77
N PRO A 5 -23.15 8.12 6.84
CA PRO A 5 -22.93 8.53 5.45
C PRO A 5 -22.88 10.06 5.22
N ASP A 6 -23.41 10.86 6.16
CA ASP A 6 -23.68 12.31 5.97
C ASP A 6 -22.76 13.26 6.77
N MET A 7 -21.68 12.76 7.37
CA MET A 7 -20.73 13.57 8.15
C MET A 7 -19.32 13.51 7.55
N PRO A 8 -19.07 14.17 6.40
CA PRO A 8 -17.77 14.15 5.73
C PRO A 8 -16.61 14.57 6.66
N GLU A 9 -16.85 15.54 7.55
CA GLU A 9 -15.87 16.04 8.51
C GLU A 9 -15.35 14.98 9.49
N LYS A 10 -16.17 13.96 9.84
CA LYS A 10 -15.76 12.89 10.75
C LYS A 10 -14.94 11.79 10.07
N PHE A 11 -15.02 11.68 8.74
CA PHE A 11 -14.23 10.71 7.99
C PHE A 11 -12.98 11.34 7.40
N MET A 12 -12.96 12.66 7.22
CA MET A 12 -11.83 13.37 6.64
C MET A 12 -10.53 13.15 7.43
N GLU A 13 -10.58 13.20 8.76
CA GLU A 13 -9.39 12.92 9.61
C GLU A 13 -8.91 11.47 9.42
N SER A 14 -9.84 10.50 9.41
CA SER A 14 -9.50 9.08 9.17
C SER A 14 -9.04 8.79 7.73
N GLU A 15 -9.53 9.53 6.74
CA GLU A 15 -9.06 9.42 5.34
C GLU A 15 -7.64 9.98 5.20
N ILE A 16 -7.32 11.06 5.93
CA ILE A 16 -5.96 11.62 6.00
C ILE A 16 -5.02 10.61 6.68
N ASP A 17 -5.36 10.11 7.88
CA ASP A 17 -4.55 9.10 8.59
C ASP A 17 -4.32 7.84 7.72
N LEU A 18 -5.35 7.41 7.00
CA LEU A 18 -5.26 6.25 6.11
C LEU A 18 -4.35 6.54 4.91
N ASN A 19 -4.46 7.73 4.32
CA ASN A 19 -3.56 8.15 3.24
C ASN A 19 -2.11 8.24 3.73
N ASP A 20 -1.86 8.83 4.90
CA ASP A 20 -0.53 8.91 5.50
C ASP A 20 0.05 7.50 5.76
N SER A 21 -0.78 6.57 6.25
CA SER A 21 -0.37 5.17 6.42
C SER A 21 0.00 4.50 5.08
N ILE A 22 -0.73 4.80 4.00
CA ILE A 22 -0.39 4.31 2.65
C ILE A 22 0.95 4.89 2.21
N GLN A 23 1.17 6.20 2.42
CA GLN A 23 2.45 6.86 2.10
C GLN A 23 3.63 6.24 2.86
N GLU A 24 3.46 5.87 4.13
CA GLU A 24 4.50 5.18 4.89
C GLU A 24 4.82 3.78 4.34
N LEU A 25 3.85 3.09 3.73
CA LEU A 25 4.08 1.77 3.12
C LEU A 25 4.96 1.84 1.86
N HIS A 26 5.11 3.00 1.21
CA HIS A 26 6.03 3.17 0.08
C HIS A 26 7.49 2.90 0.49
N VAL A 27 7.86 3.15 1.74
CA VAL A 27 9.20 2.80 2.26
C VAL A 27 9.44 1.29 2.16
N ILE A 28 8.42 0.46 2.39
CA ILE A 28 8.54 -0.98 2.26
C ILE A 28 8.77 -1.37 0.80
N ALA A 29 8.17 -0.66 -0.16
CA ALA A 29 8.38 -0.93 -1.59
C ALA A 29 9.86 -0.87 -1.98
N THR A 30 10.63 0.05 -1.39
CA THR A 30 12.08 0.18 -1.58
C THR A 30 12.93 -0.90 -0.89
N THR A 31 12.32 -1.77 -0.07
CA THR A 31 13.00 -2.84 0.68
C THR A 31 12.32 -4.19 0.40
N PRO A 32 12.64 -4.86 -0.72
CA PRO A 32 11.97 -6.09 -1.13
C PRO A 32 12.14 -7.24 -0.14
N ASP A 33 13.25 -7.25 0.60
CA ASP A 33 13.48 -8.18 1.71
C ASP A 33 12.34 -8.18 2.74
N MET A 34 11.59 -7.08 2.91
CA MET A 34 10.49 -6.97 3.88
C MET A 34 9.13 -7.45 3.35
N TYR A 35 9.03 -7.86 2.07
CA TYR A 35 7.74 -8.24 1.47
C TYR A 35 7.13 -9.48 2.12
N HIS A 36 7.95 -10.38 2.68
CA HIS A 36 7.45 -11.54 3.42
C HIS A 36 6.56 -11.12 4.60
N HIS A 37 6.90 -10.04 5.30
CA HIS A 37 6.08 -9.50 6.38
C HIS A 37 4.74 -8.93 5.88
N LEU A 38 4.70 -8.32 4.68
CA LEU A 38 3.43 -7.87 4.09
C LEU A 38 2.48 -9.05 3.83
N VAL A 39 3.03 -10.19 3.43
CA VAL A 39 2.26 -11.42 3.23
C VAL A 39 1.82 -12.03 4.56
N GLU A 40 2.72 -12.13 5.54
CA GLU A 40 2.42 -12.67 6.88
C GLU A 40 1.35 -11.87 7.63
N LEU A 41 1.41 -10.53 7.53
CA LEU A 41 0.45 -9.62 8.14
C LEU A 41 -0.86 -9.49 7.33
N ASN A 42 -0.96 -10.19 6.20
CA ASN A 42 -2.11 -10.12 5.29
C ASN A 42 -2.39 -8.69 4.78
N ALA A 43 -1.34 -7.85 4.76
CA ALA A 43 -1.44 -6.44 4.37
C ALA A 43 -1.84 -6.30 2.89
N ILE A 44 -1.37 -7.20 2.03
CA ILE A 44 -1.74 -7.26 0.61
C ILE A 44 -3.27 -7.31 0.42
N LYS A 45 -3.97 -8.06 1.27
CA LYS A 45 -5.44 -8.15 1.19
C LYS A 45 -6.08 -6.80 1.53
N SER A 46 -5.59 -6.12 2.57
CA SER A 46 -6.07 -4.78 2.95
C SER A 46 -5.80 -3.76 1.84
N ILE A 47 -4.59 -3.77 1.27
CA ILE A 47 -4.19 -2.90 0.15
C ILE A 47 -5.13 -3.11 -1.05
N LEU A 48 -5.38 -4.36 -1.45
CA LEU A 48 -6.30 -4.67 -2.55
C LEU A 48 -7.74 -4.20 -2.28
N GLN A 49 -8.21 -4.26 -1.03
CA GLN A 49 -9.54 -3.76 -0.67
C GLN A 49 -9.65 -2.24 -0.78
N LEU A 50 -8.54 -1.51 -0.61
CA LEU A 50 -8.49 -0.04 -0.69
C LEU A 50 -8.50 0.48 -2.13
N ILE A 51 -8.24 -0.35 -3.14
CA ILE A 51 -8.38 0.04 -4.57
C ILE A 51 -9.81 0.48 -4.90
N GLY A 52 -10.79 -0.16 -4.26
CA GLY A 52 -12.21 0.15 -4.43
C GLY A 52 -12.73 1.24 -3.48
N HIS A 53 -11.83 2.03 -2.88
CA HIS A 53 -12.23 3.04 -1.91
C HIS A 53 -13.04 4.16 -2.58
N GLU A 54 -14.00 4.73 -1.83
CA GLU A 54 -14.91 5.77 -2.32
C GLU A 54 -14.19 7.11 -2.57
N ASN A 55 -13.08 7.32 -1.87
CA ASN A 55 -12.18 8.44 -2.06
C ASN A 55 -11.12 8.04 -3.12
N THR A 56 -11.20 8.68 -4.29
CA THR A 56 -10.31 8.42 -5.42
C THR A 56 -8.85 8.68 -5.09
N ASP A 57 -8.53 9.64 -4.22
CA ASP A 57 -7.15 9.95 -3.84
C ASP A 57 -6.50 8.74 -3.13
N ILE A 58 -7.25 8.07 -2.25
CA ILE A 58 -6.80 6.84 -1.58
C ILE A 58 -6.60 5.72 -2.61
N SER A 59 -7.54 5.54 -3.53
CA SER A 59 -7.44 4.51 -4.57
C SER A 59 -6.23 4.75 -5.47
N ILE A 60 -5.93 6.01 -5.82
CA ILE A 60 -4.74 6.39 -6.59
C ILE A 60 -3.47 6.07 -5.80
N GLY A 61 -3.38 6.47 -4.52
CA GLY A 61 -2.20 6.19 -3.69
C GLY A 61 -1.91 4.70 -3.53
N VAL A 62 -2.96 3.87 -3.45
CA VAL A 62 -2.81 2.41 -3.41
C VAL A 62 -2.31 1.83 -4.73
N ILE A 63 -2.78 2.36 -5.86
CA ILE A 63 -2.31 1.93 -7.19
C ILE A 63 -0.84 2.31 -7.38
N ASP A 64 -0.46 3.51 -6.94
CA ASP A 64 0.92 4.00 -6.97
C ASP A 64 1.85 3.12 -6.12
N LEU A 65 1.45 2.80 -4.89
CA LEU A 65 2.15 1.85 -4.02
C LEU A 65 2.31 0.47 -4.69
N LEU A 66 1.26 -0.05 -5.33
CA LEU A 66 1.33 -1.33 -6.04
C LEU A 66 2.28 -1.28 -7.23
N GLN A 67 2.35 -0.15 -7.93
CA GLN A 67 3.29 0.04 -9.02
C GLN A 67 4.73 -0.04 -8.50
N GLU A 68 5.06 0.62 -7.39
CA GLU A 68 6.39 0.51 -6.78
C GLU A 68 6.68 -0.88 -6.20
N LEU A 69 5.71 -1.52 -5.56
CA LEU A 69 5.87 -2.88 -5.03
C LEU A 69 6.07 -3.94 -6.12
N THR A 70 5.67 -3.64 -7.36
CA THR A 70 5.81 -4.54 -8.52
C THR A 70 6.80 -4.01 -9.54
N ASP A 71 7.57 -2.99 -9.17
CA ASP A 71 8.58 -2.40 -10.02
C ASP A 71 9.71 -3.42 -10.27
N VAL A 72 9.99 -3.67 -11.54
CA VAL A 72 10.91 -4.73 -11.96
C VAL A 72 12.34 -4.38 -11.57
N ASP A 73 12.72 -3.11 -11.67
CA ASP A 73 14.06 -2.66 -11.28
C ASP A 73 14.30 -2.92 -9.78
N THR A 74 13.32 -2.54 -8.95
CA THR A 74 13.33 -2.77 -7.50
C THR A 74 13.37 -4.27 -7.13
N LEU A 75 12.66 -5.12 -7.87
CA LEU A 75 12.68 -6.57 -7.69
C LEU A 75 14.00 -7.22 -8.15
N THR A 76 14.59 -6.72 -9.25
CA THR A 76 15.85 -7.26 -9.78
C THR A 76 17.08 -6.89 -8.95
N GLU A 77 17.07 -5.75 -8.25
CA GLU A 77 18.12 -5.39 -7.28
C GLU A 77 18.23 -6.41 -6.12
N SER A 78 17.15 -7.14 -5.82
CA SER A 78 17.17 -8.23 -4.83
C SER A 78 17.64 -9.58 -5.39
N GLU A 79 17.56 -9.79 -6.71
CA GLU A 79 17.95 -11.05 -7.36
C GLU A 79 19.47 -11.15 -7.66
N GLU A 80 20.21 -10.04 -7.65
CA GLU A 80 21.69 -10.07 -7.74
C GLU A 80 22.35 -10.74 -6.52
N GLY A 81 21.59 -11.03 -5.45
CA GLY A 81 22.03 -11.86 -4.33
C GLY A 81 21.71 -13.35 -4.44
N ALA A 82 20.87 -13.78 -5.39
CA ALA A 82 20.34 -15.15 -5.46
C ALA A 82 20.87 -16.01 -6.62
N THR A 83 21.61 -15.43 -7.57
CA THR A 83 22.12 -16.13 -8.78
C THR A 83 23.60 -16.53 -8.73
N HIS A 84 24.26 -16.48 -7.57
CA HIS A 84 25.67 -16.88 -7.41
C HIS A 84 25.91 -18.08 -6.48
N LEU A 85 25.11 -19.15 -6.63
CA LEU A 85 25.40 -20.50 -6.11
C LEU A 85 25.40 -21.51 -7.26
#